data_AF-A0A1H3Z485-F1
#
_entry.id   AF-A0A1H3Z485-F1
#
_cell.length_a   1.000
_cell.length_b   1.000
_cell.length_c   1.000
_cell.angle_alpha   90.00
_cell.angle_beta   90.00
_cell.angle_gamma   90.00
#
_symmetry.space_group_name_H-M   'P 1'
#
loop_
_entity.id
_entity.type
_entity.pdbx_description
1 polymer ?
#
loop_
_entity_poly.entity_id
_entity_poly.type
_entity_poly.pdbx_seq_one_letter_code
_entity_poly.pdbx_strand_id
1 'polypeptide(L)' 'MTTAKRKELYGVELKPRTIIRPKTEVKAATQAQKSDILRAARKVISEHRDVLTALKDR' A
#
# COMPACT_ATOMS: atom_id res chain seq x y z
N MET A 1 -26.26 18.83 0.94
CA MET A 1 -26.12 19.95 -0.02
C MET A 1 -24.64 20.15 -0.29
N THR A 2 -24.15 19.81 -1.48
CA THR A 2 -22.73 19.89 -1.84
C THR A 2 -22.41 21.28 -2.39
N THR A 3 -21.58 22.04 -1.68
CA THR A 3 -21.14 23.39 -2.03
C THR A 3 -20.39 23.37 -3.37
N ALA A 4 -20.91 24.09 -4.37
CA ALA A 4 -20.30 24.18 -5.69
C ALA A 4 -18.92 24.88 -5.61
N LYS A 5 -17.88 24.22 -6.16
CA LYS A 5 -16.52 24.76 -6.21
C LYS A 5 -16.49 25.99 -7.14
N ARG A 6 -15.83 27.05 -6.64
CA ARG A 6 -15.63 28.39 -7.22
C ARG A 6 -15.59 28.42 -8.75
N LYS A 7 -16.51 29.19 -9.35
CA LYS A 7 -16.60 29.49 -10.79
C LYS A 7 -15.52 30.50 -11.26
N GLU A 8 -14.99 31.31 -10.35
CA GLU A 8 -14.10 32.42 -10.68
C GLU A 8 -12.90 32.51 -9.72
N LEU A 9 -11.75 32.90 -10.26
CA LEU A 9 -10.54 33.22 -9.50
C LEU A 9 -9.92 34.50 -10.08
N TYR A 10 -9.81 35.54 -9.26
CA TYR A 10 -9.27 36.87 -9.65
C TYR A 10 -9.93 37.46 -10.92
N GLY A 11 -11.25 37.34 -11.05
CA GLY A 11 -12.00 37.87 -12.21
C GLY A 11 -11.85 37.05 -13.50
N VAL A 12 -11.21 35.88 -13.43
CA VAL A 12 -11.06 34.95 -14.55
C VAL A 12 -11.96 33.73 -14.33
N GLU A 13 -12.79 33.41 -15.33
CA GLU A 13 -13.62 32.21 -15.33
C GLU A 13 -12.74 30.95 -15.39
N LEU A 14 -12.86 30.10 -14.37
CA LEU A 14 -12.11 28.85 -14.32
C LEU A 14 -12.86 27.77 -15.08
N LYS A 15 -12.23 27.24 -16.14
CA LYS A 15 -12.73 26.04 -16.81
C LYS A 15 -12.77 24.87 -15.81
N PRO A 16 -13.85 24.09 -15.79
CA PRO A 16 -13.96 22.94 -14.89
C PRO A 16 -12.83 21.94 -15.19
N ARG A 17 -12.07 21.59 -14.15
CA ARG A 17 -11.03 20.56 -14.27
C ARG A 17 -11.69 19.19 -14.38
N THR A 18 -11.38 18.46 -15.45
CA THR A 18 -11.71 17.04 -15.55
C THR A 18 -10.78 16.25 -14.64
N ILE A 19 -11.32 15.73 -13.53
CA ILE A 19 -10.57 14.85 -12.63
C ILE A 19 -10.49 13.47 -13.30
N ILE A 20 -9.35 13.14 -13.87
CA ILE A 20 -9.10 11.80 -14.42
C ILE A 20 -8.82 10.86 -13.24
N ARG A 21 -9.77 9.96 -12.96
CA ARG A 21 -9.53 8.85 -12.04
C ARG A 21 -8.82 7.73 -12.81
N PRO A 22 -7.64 7.28 -12.39
CA PRO A 22 -7.00 6.14 -13.01
C PRO A 22 -7.93 4.92 -12.92
N LYS A 23 -8.13 4.22 -14.04
CA LYS A 23 -9.03 3.05 -14.14
C LYS A 23 -8.47 1.81 -13.46
N THR A 24 -7.16 1.78 -13.22
CA THR A 24 -6.43 0.62 -12.71
C THR A 24 -5.51 1.04 -11.57
N GLU A 25 -5.59 0.29 -10.46
CA GLU A 25 -4.60 0.36 -9.41
C GLU A 25 -3.35 -0.39 -9.84
N VAL A 26 -2.23 0.30 -9.97
CA VAL A 26 -0.93 -0.35 -10.16
C VAL A 26 -0.48 -0.88 -8.81
N LYS A 27 -0.70 -2.16 -8.55
CA LYS A 27 -0.18 -2.82 -7.35
C LYS A 27 1.34 -2.97 -7.51
N ALA A 28 2.09 -2.27 -6.67
CA ALA A 28 3.56 -2.30 -6.67
C ALA A 28 4.17 -3.71 -6.45
N ALA A 29 3.40 -4.64 -5.87
CA ALA A 29 3.82 -6.02 -5.68
C ALA A 29 2.78 -6.99 -6.26
N THR A 30 3.28 -7.95 -7.04
CA THR A 30 2.52 -9.09 -7.55
C THR A 30 2.13 -10.05 -6.41
N GLN A 31 1.14 -10.91 -6.65
CA GLN A 31 0.72 -11.90 -5.65
C GLN A 31 1.86 -12.88 -5.29
N ALA A 32 2.68 -13.26 -6.27
CA ALA A 32 3.84 -14.12 -6.07
C ALA A 32 4.88 -13.49 -5.12
N GLN A 33 5.20 -12.21 -5.34
CA GLN A 33 6.12 -11.47 -4.45
C GLN A 33 5.61 -11.40 -3.00
N LYS A 34 4.29 -11.25 -2.81
CA LYS A 34 3.68 -11.27 -1.47
C LYS A 34 3.78 -12.64 -0.80
N SER A 35 3.57 -13.73 -1.55
CA SER A 35 3.71 -15.08 -1.00
C SER A 35 5.15 -15.41 -0.62
N ASP A 36 6.13 -14.90 -1.37
CA ASP A 36 7.55 -15.12 -1.09
C ASP A 36 7.98 -14.42 0.21
N ILE A 37 7.54 -13.17 0.42
CA ILE A 37 7.77 -12.45 1.67
C ILE A 37 7.17 -13.20 2.87
N LEU A 38 5.94 -13.70 2.74
CA LEU A 38 5.29 -14.48 3.80
C LEU A 38 6.05 -15.78 4.10
N ARG A 39 6.56 -16.46 3.07
CA ARG A 39 7.36 -17.68 3.25
C ARG A 39 8.68 -17.39 3.96
N ALA A 40 9.39 -16.34 3.54
CA ALA A 40 10.64 -15.91 4.17
C ALA A 40 10.43 -15.55 5.65
N ALA A 41 9.38 -14.79 5.97
CA ALA A 41 9.06 -14.41 7.34
C ALA A 41 8.81 -15.65 8.24
N ARG A 42 8.04 -16.63 7.74
CA ARG A 42 7.79 -17.89 8.48
C ARG A 42 9.07 -18.67 8.76
N LYS A 43 10.00 -18.72 7.79
CA LYS A 43 11.29 -19.40 7.95
C LYS A 43 12.15 -18.76 9.04
N VAL A 44 12.24 -17.44 9.06
CA VAL A 44 13.00 -16.72 10.10
C VAL A 44 12.42 -16.99 11.49
N ILE A 45 11.08 -17.00 11.62
CA ILE A 45 10.41 -17.29 12.89
C ILE A 45 10.71 -18.71 13.37
N SER A 46 10.67 -19.70 12.47
CA SER A 46 10.98 -21.09 12.85
C SER A 46 12.43 -21.24 13.28
N GLU A 47 13.37 -20.69 12.51
CA GLU A 47 14.81 -20.77 12.83
C GLU A 47 15.11 -20.07 14.16
N HIS A 48 14.49 -18.93 14.43
CA HIS A 48 14.64 -18.24 15.71
C HIS A 48 14.10 -19.08 16.87
N ARG A 49 12.96 -19.75 16.68
CA ARG A 49 12.39 -20.65 17.69
C ARG A 49 13.32 -21.82 17.99
N ASP A 50 13.93 -22.42 16.97
CA ASP A 50 14.88 -23.53 17.14
C ASP A 50 16.09 -23.11 17.97
N VAL A 51 16.62 -21.90 17.73
CA VAL A 51 17.71 -21.31 18.53
C VAL A 51 17.29 -21.12 19.99
N LEU A 52 16.10 -20.55 20.24
CA LEU A 52 15.60 -20.36 21.60
C LEU A 52 15.39 -21.70 22.33
N THR A 53 14.94 -22.73 21.63
CA THR A 53 14.83 -24.08 22.19
C THR A 53 16.21 -24.63 22.54
N ALA A 54 17.19 -24.53 21.64
CA ALA A 54 18.55 -24.99 21.89
C ALA A 54 19.24 -24.26 23.06
N LEU A 55 18.94 -22.97 23.26
CA LEU A 55 19.45 -22.18 24.38
C LEU A 55 18.77 -22.51 25.72
N LYS A 56 17.53 -23.00 25.69
CA LYS A 56 16.77 -23.35 26.91
C LYS A 56 17.29 -24.63 27.57
N ASP A 57 17.74 -25.60 26.78
CA ASP A 57 18.20 -26.91 27.27
C ASP A 57 19.67 -26.90 27.76
N ARG A 58 20.22 -25.70 28.01
CA ARG A 58 21.61 -25.44 28.39
C ARG A 58 21.68 -24.73 29.73
#